data_AF-A0A1G1K2L6-F1
#
_entry.id   AF-A0A1G1K2L6-F1
#
_cell.length_a   1.000
_cell.length_b   1.000
_cell.length_c   1.000
_cell.angle_alpha   90.00
_cell.angle_beta   90.00
_cell.angle_gamma   90.00
#
_symmetry.space_group_name_H-M   'P 1'
#
loop_
_entity.id
_entity.type
_entity.pdbx_description
1 polymer ?
#
loop_
_entity_poly.entity_id
_entity_poly.type
_entity_poly.pdbx_seq_one_letter_code
_entity_poly.pdbx_strand_id
1 'polypeptide(L)' 'MKREKLFKIGEVMEYSGLSRQTIHNYTMANLISEARRTPSGHRLYDESVFDRLEKIKVLQGKNYTLLQIKRILEKEKT' A
#
# COMPACT_ATOMS: atom_id res chain seq x y z
N MET A 1 -8.64 22.77 6.47
CA MET A 1 -7.83 21.67 5.89
C MET A 1 -7.94 20.46 6.81
N LYS A 2 -8.53 19.36 6.33
CA LYS A 2 -8.61 18.11 7.09
C LYS A 2 -7.17 17.61 7.27
N ARG A 3 -6.72 17.36 8.50
CA ARG A 3 -5.44 16.68 8.72
C ARG A 3 -5.62 15.24 8.23
N GLU A 4 -5.00 14.89 7.11
CA GLU A 4 -4.93 13.50 6.67
C GLU A 4 -4.15 12.71 7.74
N LYS A 5 -4.82 11.74 8.35
CA LYS A 5 -4.18 10.85 9.31
C LYS A 5 -3.13 10.03 8.57
N LEU A 6 -1.93 10.00 9.11
CA LEU A 6 -0.85 9.15 8.62
C LEU A 6 -0.71 7.93 9.50
N PHE A 7 -0.47 6.80 8.86
CA PHE A 7 -0.40 5.48 9.47
C PHE A 7 1.02 4.95 9.40
N LYS A 8 1.51 4.42 10.52
CA LYS A 8 2.78 3.70 10.57
C LYS A 8 2.63 2.33 9.91
N ILE A 9 3.74 1.74 9.49
CA ILE A 9 3.75 0.38 8.94
C ILE A 9 3.09 -0.66 9.86
N GLY A 10 3.20 -0.49 11.19
CA GLY A 10 2.53 -1.37 12.15
C GLY A 10 1.01 -1.33 12.06
N GLU A 11 0.41 -0.14 11.93
CA GLU A 11 -1.04 0.02 11.75
C GLU A 11 -1.49 -0.58 10.41
N VAL A 12 -0.68 -0.43 9.36
CA VAL A 12 -0.95 -1.05 8.05
C VAL A 12 -0.90 -2.58 8.12
N MET A 13 0.07 -3.13 8.86
CA MET A 13 0.18 -4.58 9.08
C MET A 13 -1.02 -5.11 9.87
N GLU A 14 -1.42 -4.42 10.94
CA GLU A 14 -2.56 -4.81 11.77
C GLU A 14 -3.87 -4.84 10.98
N TYR A 15 -4.12 -3.81 10.18
CA TYR A 15 -5.32 -3.75 9.32
C TYR A 15 -5.31 -4.83 8.23
N SER A 16 -4.19 -5.01 7.54
CA SER A 16 -4.13 -5.86 6.33
C SER A 16 -3.85 -7.33 6.61
N GLY A 17 -3.32 -7.67 7.79
CA GLY A 17 -2.77 -8.99 8.10
C GLY A 17 -1.50 -9.34 7.32
N LEU A 18 -0.93 -8.38 6.57
CA LEU A 18 0.28 -8.60 5.78
C LEU A 18 1.54 -8.41 6.63
N SER A 19 2.57 -9.19 6.29
CA SER A 19 3.87 -9.04 6.94
C SER A 19 4.51 -7.68 6.61
N ARG A 20 5.38 -7.21 7.50
CA ARG A 20 6.22 -6.02 7.24
C ARG A 20 6.97 -6.14 5.92
N GLN A 21 7.51 -7.31 5.62
CA GLN A 21 8.25 -7.57 4.38
C GLN A 21 7.34 -7.44 3.15
N THR A 22 6.09 -7.90 3.22
CA THR A 22 5.12 -7.76 2.13
C THR A 22 4.79 -6.30 1.87
N ILE A 23 4.51 -5.52 2.91
CA ILE A 23 4.26 -4.08 2.80
C ILE A 23 5.49 -3.36 2.21
N HIS A 24 6.70 -3.72 2.68
CA HIS A 24 7.94 -3.18 2.12
C HIS A 24 8.07 -3.51 0.62
N ASN A 25 7.90 -4.77 0.24
CA ASN A 25 7.99 -5.22 -1.15
C ASN A 25 6.98 -4.51 -2.05
N TYR A 26 5.73 -4.35 -1.58
CA TYR A 26 4.71 -3.60 -2.33
C TYR A 26 5.07 -2.14 -2.49
N THR A 27 5.67 -1.54 -1.46
CA THR A 27 6.11 -0.14 -1.57
C THR A 27 7.30 -0.01 -2.54
N MET A 28 8.25 -0.94 -2.53
CA MET A 28 9.38 -0.95 -3.48
C MET A 28 8.95 -1.28 -4.91
N ALA A 29 7.88 -2.06 -5.09
CA ALA A 29 7.30 -2.35 -6.39
C ALA A 29 6.43 -1.20 -6.96
N ASN A 30 6.24 -0.11 -6.21
CA ASN A 30 5.27 0.97 -6.48
C ASN A 30 3.81 0.49 -6.58
N LEU A 31 3.47 -0.61 -5.90
CA LEU A 31 2.09 -1.09 -5.78
C LEU A 31 1.32 -0.25 -4.76
N ILE A 32 1.99 0.15 -3.68
CA ILE A 32 1.54 1.13 -2.69
C ILE A 32 2.61 2.22 -2.57
N SER A 33 2.27 3.36 -1.99
CA SER A 33 3.19 4.50 -1.85
C SER A 33 3.19 5.03 -0.42
N GLU A 34 4.36 5.38 0.10
CA GLU A 34 4.43 6.19 1.31
C GLU A 34 3.97 7.63 1.02
N ALA A 35 3.26 8.24 1.97
CA ALA A 35 2.92 9.66 1.92
C ALA A 35 4.07 10.50 2.47
N ARG A 36 4.71 10.05 3.55
CA ARG A 36 5.83 10.74 4.21
C ARG A 36 6.78 9.76 4.91
N ARG A 37 7.84 10.32 5.49
CA ARG A 37 8.69 9.62 6.45
C ARG A 37 8.76 10.38 7.77
N THR A 38 8.94 9.67 8.88
CA THR A 38 9.27 10.28 10.17
C THR A 38 10.69 10.87 10.13
N PRO A 39 11.06 11.76 11.07
CA PRO A 39 12.45 12.23 11.20
C PRO A 39 13.47 11.08 11.38
N SER A 40 13.04 9.98 12.02
CA SER A 40 13.84 8.75 12.18
C SER A 40 13.87 7.84 10.95
N GLY A 41 13.23 8.22 9.84
CA GLY A 41 13.23 7.48 8.57
C GLY A 41 12.14 6.42 8.38
N HIS A 42 11.19 6.26 9.32
CA HIS A 42 10.11 5.30 9.18
C HIS A 42 9.06 5.78 8.17
N ARG A 43 8.54 4.87 7.34
CA ARG A 43 7.49 5.19 6.37
C ARG A 43 6.15 5.47 7.06
N LEU A 44 5.45 6.46 6.52
CA LEU A 44 4.11 6.85 6.88
C LEU A 44 3.24 6.78 5.64
N TYR A 45 2.07 6.15 5.76
CA TYR A 45 1.10 5.95 4.69
C TYR A 45 -0.12 6.81 4.95
N ASP A 46 -0.76 7.34 3.91
CA ASP A 46 -2.09 7.92 4.04
C ASP A 46 -3.16 6.82 4.03
N GLU A 47 -4.42 7.21 4.21
CA GLU A 47 -5.55 6.28 4.26
C GLU A 47 -5.77 5.51 2.94
N SER A 48 -5.31 6.06 1.80
CA SER A 48 -5.48 5.42 0.48
C SER A 48 -4.74 4.08 0.37
N VAL A 49 -3.75 3.83 1.25
CA VAL A 49 -3.05 2.56 1.31
C VAL A 49 -3.99 1.39 1.58
N PHE A 50 -5.05 1.59 2.37
CA PHE A 50 -5.96 0.52 2.76
C PHE A 50 -6.82 0.07 1.58
N ASP A 51 -7.42 1.02 0.86
CA ASP A 51 -8.15 0.75 -0.39
C ASP A 51 -7.25 0.06 -1.43
N ARG A 52 -5.99 0.52 -1.51
CA ARG A 52 -5.01 -0.06 -2.43
C ARG A 52 -4.69 -1.51 -2.08
N LEU A 53 -4.50 -1.82 -0.80
CA LEU A 53 -4.22 -3.18 -0.34
C LEU A 53 -5.43 -4.10 -0.54
N GLU A 54 -6.65 -3.62 -0.31
CA GLU A 54 -7.87 -4.39 -0.57
C GLU A 54 -8.00 -4.73 -2.07
N LYS A 55 -7.77 -3.76 -2.96
CA LYS A 55 -7.74 -4.01 -4.41
C LYS A 55 -6.70 -5.06 -4.80
N ILE A 56 -5.48 -4.97 -4.26
CA ILE A 56 -4.42 -5.96 -4.50
C ILE A 56 -4.91 -7.35 -4.08
N LYS A 57 -5.50 -7.49 -2.89
CA LYS A 57 -6.03 -8.76 -2.38
C LYS A 57 -7.12 -9.33 -3.29
N VAL A 58 -8.06 -8.51 -3.74
CA VAL A 58 -9.12 -8.92 -4.68
C VAL A 58 -8.53 -9.42 -6.01
N LEU A 59 -7.55 -8.70 -6.57
CA LEU A 59 -6.93 -9.09 -7.84
C LEU A 59 -6.07 -10.35 -7.69
N GLN A 60 -5.38 -10.54 -6.56
CA GLN A 60 -4.68 -11.79 -6.26
C GLN A 60 -5.65 -12.97 -6.19
N GLY A 61 -6.83 -12.78 -5.58
CA GLY A 61 -7.90 -13.79 -5.56
C GLY A 61 -8.46 -14.15 -6.94
N LYS A 62 -8.25 -13.29 -7.95
CA LYS A 62 -8.56 -13.54 -9.37
C LYS A 62 -7.39 -14.12 -10.15
N ASN A 63 -6.34 -14.60 -9.47
CA ASN A 63 -5.10 -15.17 -10.05
C ASN A 63 -4.27 -14.19 -10.91
N TYR A 64 -4.40 -12.88 -10.70
CA TYR A 64 -3.48 -11.94 -11.33
C TYR A 64 -2.11 -11.97 -10.64
N THR A 65 -1.06 -11.98 -11.45
CA THR A 65 0.33 -11.79 -10.99
C THR A 65 0.54 -10.36 -10.48
N LEU A 66 1.52 -10.15 -9.59
CA LEU A 66 1.85 -8.80 -9.11
C LEU A 66 2.19 -7.82 -10.25
N LEU A 67 2.79 -8.29 -11.34
CA LEU A 67 3.07 -7.48 -12.53
C LEU A 67 1.79 -7.04 -13.25
N GLN A 68 0.81 -7.94 -13.40
CA GLN A 68 -0.50 -7.60 -13.97
C GLN A 68 -1.27 -6.65 -13.06
N ILE A 69 -1.27 -6.92 -11.76
CA ILE A 69 -1.89 -6.06 -10.75
C ILE A 69 -1.33 -4.65 -10.86
N LYS A 70 0.00 -4.51 -10.90
CA LYS A 70 0.65 -3.20 -11.08
C LYS A 70 0.14 -2.47 -12.33
N ARG A 71 0.08 -3.14 -13.48
CA ARG A 71 -0.41 -2.55 -14.74
C ARG A 71 -1.88 -2.13 -14.67
N ILE A 72 -2.74 -2.92 -14.04
CA ILE A 72 -4.16 -2.57 -13.82
C ILE A 72 -4.24 -1.31 -12.97
N LEU A 73 -3.52 -1.33 -11.87
CA LEU A 73 -3.50 -0.28 -10.87
C LEU A 73 -2.82 1.03 -11.32
N GLU A 74 -1.97 0.99 -12.34
CA GLU A 74 -1.37 2.15 -13.02
C GLU A 74 -2.34 2.78 -14.02
N LYS A 75 -3.14 1.97 -14.73
CA LYS A 75 -4.16 2.47 -15.66
C LYS A 75 -5.30 3.24 -14.98
N GLU A 76 -5.59 2.94 -13.71
CA GLU A 76 -6.59 3.66 -12.91
C GLU A 76 -6.15 5.07 -12.48
N LYS A 77 -4.84 5.38 -12.57
CA LYS A 77 -4.31 6.70 -12.19
C LYS A 77 -4.37 7.73 -13.34
N THR A 78 -4.75 7.30 -14.54
CA THR A 78 -4.90 8.12 -15.75
C THR A 78 -6.37 8.36 -16.02
#